data_AF-A0A6P8JLH5-F1
#
_entry.id   AF-A0A6P8JLH5-F1
#
_cell.length_a   1.000
_cell.length_b   1.000
_cell.length_c   1.000
_cell.angle_alpha   90.00
_cell.angle_beta   90.00
_cell.angle_gamma   90.00
#
_symmetry.space_group_name_H-M   'P 1'
#
loop_
_entity.id
_entity.type
_entity.pdbx_description
1 polymer ?
#
loop_
_entity_poly.entity_id
_entity_poly.type
_entity_poly.pdbx_seq_one_letter_code
_entity_poly.pdbx_strand_id
1 'polypeptide(L)'
;MMAKWLDVSCVYLGVLFCLQNTIFYSNGYFFKIRKTECIANGAYFSNVSCILKPINWTRSVLNMDCDIRDALTDIKMSVEVFYKDSSNFYKPFAVKFKFDVCQLLKNKTQRNFLEKYAISHLMEWTNVNHSCPYRVSLYKSNFLYICNICMFLKGHLIARNFRLDEVSLPILPIQDYKIAFNFSGAKPGIHLGMVLIYFEILEDYYKHKKNKPLPKPLNFV
;
A
#
# COMPACT_ATOMS: atom_id res chain seq x y z
N MET A 1 -54.00 7.29 -22.48
CA MET A 1 -53.86 6.49 -21.24
C MET A 1 -52.39 6.08 -21.10
N MET A 2 -51.59 6.99 -20.52
CA MET A 2 -50.13 7.08 -20.59
C MET A 2 -49.40 6.34 -19.45
N ALA A 3 -49.87 5.16 -19.06
CA ALA A 3 -49.43 4.50 -17.81
C ALA A 3 -48.61 3.21 -17.99
N LYS A 4 -48.28 2.79 -19.23
CA LYS A 4 -47.55 1.52 -19.48
C LYS A 4 -46.09 1.67 -19.93
N TRP A 5 -45.63 2.88 -20.22
CA TRP A 5 -44.28 3.12 -20.73
C TRP A 5 -43.26 3.47 -19.63
N LEU A 6 -43.72 3.80 -18.42
CA LEU A 6 -42.86 4.18 -17.29
C LEU A 6 -42.17 2.98 -16.60
N ASP A 7 -42.78 1.79 -16.61
CA ASP A 7 -42.22 0.61 -15.95
C ASP A 7 -41.07 -0.05 -16.73
N VAL A 8 -41.14 -0.04 -18.07
CA VAL A 8 -40.11 -0.68 -18.92
C VAL A 8 -38.81 0.13 -18.93
N SER A 9 -38.90 1.46 -18.87
CA SER A 9 -37.74 2.35 -18.77
C SER A 9 -36.98 2.20 -17.45
N CYS A 10 -37.68 1.95 -16.33
CA CYS A 10 -37.06 1.77 -15.02
C CYS A 10 -36.30 0.43 -14.91
N VAL A 11 -36.79 -0.63 -15.57
CA VAL A 11 -36.09 -1.93 -15.61
C VAL A 11 -34.83 -1.85 -16.47
N TYR A 12 -34.85 -1.15 -17.60
CA TYR A 12 -33.65 -0.95 -18.44
C TYR A 12 -32.59 -0.06 -17.78
N LEU A 13 -33.00 0.98 -17.05
CA LEU A 13 -32.08 1.83 -16.26
C LEU A 13 -31.47 1.07 -15.07
N GLY A 14 -32.25 0.19 -14.42
CA GLY A 14 -31.75 -0.67 -13.33
C GLY A 14 -30.72 -1.71 -13.79
N VAL A 15 -30.85 -2.24 -15.02
CA VAL A 15 -29.88 -3.18 -15.59
C VAL A 15 -28.61 -2.46 -16.07
N LEU A 16 -28.70 -1.21 -16.55
CA LEU A 16 -27.52 -0.42 -16.93
C LEU A 16 -26.67 0.00 -15.72
N PHE A 17 -27.27 0.36 -14.59
CA PHE A 17 -26.53 0.76 -13.38
C PHE A 17 -25.82 -0.40 -12.66
N CYS A 18 -26.21 -1.66 -12.94
CA CYS A 18 -25.53 -2.84 -12.40
C CYS A 18 -24.22 -3.20 -13.14
N LEU A 19 -23.97 -2.63 -14.33
CA LEU A 19 -22.81 -2.95 -15.16
C LEU A 19 -21.59 -2.04 -14.90
N GLN A 20 -21.69 -1.01 -14.06
CA GLN A 20 -20.65 0.01 -13.95
C GLN A 20 -19.65 -0.18 -12.80
N ASN A 21 -19.67 -1.31 -12.10
CA ASN A 21 -18.66 -1.63 -11.08
C ASN A 21 -17.80 -2.85 -11.41
N THR A 22 -17.79 -3.32 -12.66
CA THR A 22 -16.68 -4.17 -13.10
C THR A 22 -15.48 -3.26 -13.36
N ILE A 23 -14.71 -2.99 -12.30
CA ILE A 23 -13.33 -2.55 -12.44
C ILE A 23 -12.67 -3.59 -13.35
N PHE A 24 -12.41 -3.21 -14.59
CA PHE A 24 -11.63 -4.01 -15.52
C PHE A 24 -10.21 -4.09 -14.97
N TYR A 25 -9.91 -5.15 -14.21
CA TYR A 25 -8.54 -5.52 -13.91
C TYR A 25 -7.87 -5.91 -15.23
N SER A 26 -7.02 -5.03 -15.76
CA SER A 26 -6.21 -5.35 -16.94
C SER A 26 -5.17 -6.39 -16.54
N ASN A 27 -5.54 -7.66 -16.72
CA ASN A 27 -4.72 -8.85 -16.46
C ASN A 27 -3.56 -8.98 -17.48
N GLY A 28 -2.71 -7.97 -17.58
CA GLY A 28 -1.68 -7.86 -18.62
C GLY A 28 -0.44 -7.08 -18.22
N TYR A 29 -0.31 -6.64 -16.97
CA TYR A 29 0.86 -5.88 -16.51
C TYR A 29 1.46 -6.53 -15.27
N PHE A 30 2.78 -6.41 -15.08
CA PHE A 30 3.43 -6.78 -13.82
C PHE A 30 4.25 -5.62 -13.28
N PHE A 31 4.32 -5.54 -11.95
CA PHE A 31 5.07 -4.52 -11.23
C PHE A 31 6.37 -5.14 -10.74
N LYS A 32 7.50 -4.58 -11.17
CA LYS A 32 8.81 -5.08 -10.76
C LYS A 32 9.58 -4.01 -10.00
N ILE A 33 9.90 -4.30 -8.74
CA ILE A 33 10.76 -3.45 -7.92
C ILE A 33 12.19 -3.59 -8.45
N ARG A 34 12.81 -2.46 -8.80
CA ARG A 34 14.17 -2.36 -9.35
C ARG A 34 15.19 -1.95 -8.30
N LYS A 35 14.81 -1.04 -7.42
CA LYS A 35 15.68 -0.47 -6.40
C LYS A 35 14.87 -0.13 -5.16
N THR A 36 15.49 -0.25 -4.00
CA THR A 36 14.90 0.17 -2.72
C THR A 36 15.95 0.89 -1.89
N GLU A 37 15.56 1.98 -1.23
CA GLU A 37 16.42 2.73 -0.32
C GLU A 37 15.70 2.90 1.00
N CYS A 38 16.32 2.49 2.10
CA CYS A 38 15.77 2.63 3.44
C CYS A 38 16.65 3.59 4.23
N ILE A 39 16.09 4.74 4.61
CA ILE A 39 16.76 5.80 5.36
C ILE A 39 16.08 5.85 6.73
N ALA A 40 16.80 5.51 7.79
CA ALA A 40 16.25 5.53 9.14
C ALA A 40 17.01 6.49 10.04
N ASN A 41 16.31 7.09 11.00
CA ASN A 41 16.93 7.91 12.02
C ASN A 41 17.60 7.02 13.07
N GLY A 42 18.93 7.12 13.18
CA GLY A 42 19.74 6.31 14.12
C GLY A 42 19.43 6.56 15.60
N ALA A 43 18.72 7.63 15.95
CA ALA A 43 18.23 7.86 17.31
C ALA A 43 17.12 6.87 17.69
N TYR A 44 16.30 6.45 16.73
CA TYR A 44 15.12 5.60 16.97
C TYR A 44 15.30 4.17 16.47
N PHE A 45 16.12 3.95 15.45
CA PHE A 45 16.33 2.63 14.85
C PHE A 45 17.81 2.23 14.81
N SER A 46 18.07 0.94 15.02
CA SER A 46 19.36 0.27 14.77
C SER A 46 19.21 -0.85 13.75
N ASN A 47 20.34 -1.33 13.23
CA ASN A 47 20.43 -2.56 12.43
C ASN A 47 19.45 -2.56 11.25
N VAL A 48 19.31 -1.40 10.59
CA VAL A 48 18.37 -1.24 9.49
C VAL A 48 18.92 -1.93 8.25
N SER A 49 18.16 -2.90 7.76
CA SER A 49 18.48 -3.68 6.57
C SER A 49 17.32 -3.65 5.59
N CYS A 50 17.64 -3.55 4.31
CA CYS A 50 16.68 -3.33 3.22
C CYS A 50 17.18 -4.13 2.02
N ILE A 51 16.66 -5.34 1.86
CA ILE A 51 17.17 -6.33 0.91
C ILE A 51 16.12 -6.61 -0.15
N LEU A 52 16.44 -6.25 -1.38
CA LEU A 52 15.66 -6.60 -2.57
C LEU A 52 16.12 -7.96 -3.10
N LYS A 53 15.20 -8.92 -3.15
CA LYS A 53 15.43 -10.27 -3.70
C LYS A 53 14.71 -10.43 -5.04
N PRO A 54 15.41 -10.70 -6.15
CA PRO A 54 14.77 -11.11 -7.39
C PRO A 54 14.24 -12.53 -7.24
N ILE A 55 12.96 -12.76 -7.52
CA ILE A 55 12.36 -14.10 -7.49
C ILE A 55 12.32 -14.68 -8.90
N ASN A 56 11.87 -13.91 -9.87
CA ASN A 56 11.88 -14.27 -11.28
C ASN A 56 12.02 -12.99 -12.15
N TRP A 57 11.85 -13.12 -13.45
CA TRP A 57 11.97 -11.98 -14.37
C TRP A 57 10.83 -10.95 -14.21
N THR A 58 9.65 -11.33 -13.71
CA THR A 58 8.50 -10.44 -13.48
C THR A 58 8.36 -9.91 -12.06
N ARG A 59 8.99 -10.56 -11.08
CA ARG A 59 8.67 -10.42 -9.66
C ARG A 59 9.94 -10.29 -8.85
N SER A 60 9.95 -9.26 -8.02
CA SER A 60 10.94 -9.05 -6.98
C SER A 60 10.23 -8.80 -5.66
N VAL A 61 10.95 -9.08 -4.59
CA VAL A 61 10.43 -9.07 -3.22
C VAL A 61 11.36 -8.24 -2.35
N LEU A 62 10.79 -7.33 -1.57
CA LEU A 62 11.51 -6.54 -0.58
C LEU A 62 11.38 -7.18 0.80
N ASN A 63 12.51 -7.30 1.49
CA ASN A 63 12.59 -7.68 2.90
C ASN A 63 13.28 -6.56 3.68
N MET A 64 12.68 -6.15 4.78
CA MET A 64 13.22 -5.11 5.65
C MET A 64 13.31 -5.62 7.09
N ASP A 65 14.38 -5.24 7.78
CA ASP A 65 14.62 -5.55 9.18
C ASP A 65 15.12 -4.29 9.88
N CYS A 66 14.63 -4.01 11.10
CA CYS A 66 15.16 -2.94 11.93
C CYS A 66 14.87 -3.18 13.41
N ASP A 67 15.75 -2.72 14.28
CA ASP A 67 15.57 -2.75 15.73
C ASP A 67 15.12 -1.38 16.24
N ILE A 68 14.05 -1.36 17.03
CA ILE A 68 13.60 -0.12 17.69
C ILE A 68 14.44 0.14 18.95
N ARG A 69 15.13 1.28 18.99
CA ARG A 69 15.93 1.75 20.13
C ARG A 69 15.10 2.46 21.18
N ASP A 70 14.22 3.36 20.73
CA ASP A 70 13.40 4.19 21.60
C ASP A 70 11.91 4.02 21.30
N ALA A 71 11.10 4.18 22.33
CA ALA A 71 9.67 3.99 22.31
C ALA A 71 8.97 4.91 21.28
N LEU A 72 8.35 4.30 20.28
CA LEU A 72 7.52 5.02 19.30
C LEU A 72 6.10 5.20 19.83
N THR A 73 5.64 6.44 19.93
CA THR A 73 4.33 6.77 20.53
C THR A 73 3.25 7.08 19.51
N ASP A 74 3.55 7.90 18.50
CA ASP A 74 2.55 8.33 17.51
C ASP A 74 3.20 8.39 16.12
N ILE A 75 3.07 7.31 15.34
CA ILE A 75 3.67 7.20 14.01
C ILE A 75 2.68 7.65 12.94
N LYS A 76 3.07 8.67 12.18
CA LYS A 76 2.37 9.13 10.98
C LYS A 76 3.14 8.72 9.75
N MET A 77 2.46 8.09 8.81
CA MET A 77 3.00 7.68 7.52
C MET A 77 2.40 8.55 6.42
N SER A 78 3.23 9.15 5.57
CA SER A 78 2.78 9.76 4.32
C SER A 78 3.34 9.02 3.13
N VAL A 79 2.48 8.72 2.16
CA VAL A 79 2.83 8.02 0.93
C VAL A 79 2.72 9.00 -0.23
N GLU A 80 3.80 9.14 -0.97
CA GLU A 80 3.90 9.98 -2.16
C GLU A 80 4.35 9.12 -3.34
N VAL A 81 3.64 9.23 -4.47
CA VAL A 81 3.97 8.52 -5.70
C VAL A 81 4.57 9.51 -6.67
N PHE A 82 5.60 9.11 -7.39
CA PHE A 82 6.27 9.90 -8.42
C PHE A 82 6.35 9.06 -9.68
N TYR A 83 6.22 9.71 -10.84
CA TYR A 83 6.49 9.10 -12.12
C TYR A 83 7.74 9.73 -12.73
N LYS A 84 8.46 8.94 -13.53
CA LYS A 84 9.61 9.42 -14.28
C LYS A 84 9.14 9.99 -15.61
N ASP A 85 9.48 11.25 -15.86
CA ASP A 85 9.21 11.90 -17.14
C ASP A 85 10.27 11.53 -18.19
N SER A 86 9.97 11.80 -19.45
CA SER A 86 10.88 11.76 -20.61
C SER A 86 12.23 12.44 -20.38
N SER A 87 12.27 13.47 -19.54
CA SER A 87 13.50 14.17 -19.13
C SER A 87 14.30 13.44 -18.02
N ASN A 88 13.94 12.19 -17.68
CA ASN A 88 14.53 11.38 -16.60
C ASN A 88 14.39 11.94 -15.17
N PHE A 89 13.53 12.95 -14.97
CA PHE A 89 13.23 13.49 -13.65
C PHE A 89 11.96 12.88 -13.06
N TYR A 90 11.97 12.63 -11.75
CA TYR A 90 10.79 12.18 -11.02
C TYR A 90 9.89 13.36 -10.67
N LYS A 91 8.69 13.38 -11.24
CA LYS A 91 7.66 14.38 -10.94
C LYS A 91 6.62 13.80 -9.98
N PRO A 92 6.11 14.58 -9.01
CA PRO A 92 5.11 14.10 -8.08
C PRO A 92 3.83 13.77 -8.84
N PHE A 93 3.29 12.59 -8.56
CA PHE A 93 1.90 12.29 -8.88
C PHE A 93 1.02 13.15 -7.97
N ALA A 94 -0.11 13.66 -8.47
CA ALA A 94 -0.93 14.64 -7.76
C ALA A 94 -1.51 14.14 -6.42
N VAL A 95 -1.31 12.86 -6.07
CA VAL A 95 -1.92 12.21 -4.91
C VAL A 95 -0.89 11.98 -3.82
N LYS A 96 -1.17 12.56 -2.64
CA LYS A 96 -0.42 12.35 -1.40
C LYS A 96 -1.35 11.78 -0.33
N PHE A 97 -1.05 10.58 0.12
CA PHE A 97 -1.83 9.94 1.18
C PHE A 97 -1.16 10.14 2.54
N LYS A 98 -1.97 10.30 3.58
CA LYS A 98 -1.50 10.42 4.97
C LYS A 98 -2.30 9.47 5.83
N PHE A 99 -1.60 8.63 6.58
CA PHE A 99 -2.16 7.66 7.49
C PHE A 99 -1.55 7.88 8.88
N ASP A 100 -2.39 7.89 9.90
CA ASP A 100 -1.94 7.69 11.27
C ASP A 100 -1.88 6.18 11.51
N VAL A 101 -0.67 5.63 11.64
CA VAL A 101 -0.46 4.17 11.72
C VAL A 101 -1.12 3.63 12.97
N CYS A 102 -1.07 4.37 14.07
CA CYS A 102 -1.66 3.95 15.33
C CYS A 102 -3.18 3.98 15.31
N GLN A 103 -3.77 4.98 14.65
CA GLN A 103 -5.20 5.03 14.39
C GLN A 103 -5.65 3.89 13.47
N LEU A 104 -4.88 3.61 12.43
CA LEU A 104 -5.14 2.53 11.47
C LEU A 104 -5.19 1.18 12.20
N LEU A 105 -4.18 0.87 13.02
CA LEU A 105 -4.09 -0.39 13.77
C LEU A 105 -5.21 -0.54 14.82
N LYS A 106 -5.64 0.55 15.47
CA LYS A 106 -6.70 0.49 16.49
C LYS A 106 -8.10 0.29 15.90
N ASN A 107 -8.36 0.87 14.73
CA ASN A 107 -9.69 0.88 14.14
C ASN A 107 -10.04 -0.50 13.57
N LYS A 108 -10.88 -1.24 14.31
CA LYS A 108 -11.46 -2.51 13.84
C LYS A 108 -12.41 -2.32 12.65
N THR A 109 -13.00 -1.14 12.51
CA THR A 109 -13.88 -0.75 11.41
C THR A 109 -13.15 0.24 10.49
N GLN A 110 -12.52 -0.29 9.45
CA GLN A 110 -11.89 0.51 8.40
C GLN A 110 -12.98 1.20 7.59
N ARG A 111 -12.91 2.54 7.46
CA ARG A 111 -13.97 3.31 6.80
C ARG A 111 -13.76 3.42 5.30
N ASN A 112 -12.50 3.39 4.87
CA ASN A 112 -12.11 3.61 3.48
C ASN A 112 -11.40 2.40 2.87
N PHE A 113 -11.55 2.20 1.55
CA PHE A 113 -10.85 1.14 0.82
C PHE A 113 -9.33 1.19 1.03
N LEU A 114 -8.74 2.39 1.01
CA LEU A 114 -7.30 2.59 1.23
C LEU A 114 -6.83 2.20 2.63
N GLU A 115 -7.64 2.43 3.66
CA GLU A 115 -7.32 2.02 5.03
C GLU A 115 -7.34 0.49 5.17
N LYS A 116 -8.37 -0.14 4.60
CA LYS A 116 -8.51 -1.61 4.54
C LYS A 116 -7.37 -2.25 3.76
N TYR A 117 -7.00 -1.64 2.64
CA TYR A 117 -5.84 -2.05 1.86
C TYR A 117 -4.56 -1.91 2.70
N ALA A 118 -4.28 -0.73 3.26
CA ALA A 118 -3.07 -0.47 4.03
C ALA A 118 -2.88 -1.43 5.21
N ILE A 119 -3.93 -1.71 5.98
CA ILE A 119 -3.84 -2.59 7.15
C ILE A 119 -3.72 -4.08 6.78
N SER A 120 -4.40 -4.54 5.72
CA SER A 120 -4.24 -5.91 5.23
C SER A 120 -2.78 -6.20 4.88
N HIS A 121 -2.16 -5.27 4.17
CA HIS A 121 -0.78 -5.35 3.73
C HIS A 121 0.22 -5.19 4.88
N LEU A 122 -0.05 -4.27 5.81
CA LEU A 122 0.79 -4.10 6.99
C LEU A 122 0.77 -5.37 7.86
N MET A 123 -0.39 -5.96 8.11
CA MET A 123 -0.52 -7.17 8.94
C MET A 123 0.03 -8.43 8.26
N GLU A 124 -0.09 -8.55 6.94
CA GLU A 124 0.44 -9.70 6.20
C GLU A 124 1.97 -9.69 6.16
N TRP A 125 2.56 -8.52 5.98
CA TRP A 125 3.98 -8.40 5.67
C TRP A 125 4.84 -8.07 6.87
N THR A 126 4.27 -7.49 7.93
CA THR A 126 5.04 -7.05 9.10
C THR A 126 4.68 -7.81 10.36
N ASN A 127 5.63 -7.92 11.29
CA ASN A 127 5.41 -8.46 12.62
C ASN A 127 4.89 -7.40 13.63
N VAL A 128 4.33 -6.29 13.15
CA VAL A 128 3.85 -5.22 14.02
C VAL A 128 2.71 -5.75 14.88
N ASN A 129 3.05 -6.05 16.14
CA ASN A 129 2.06 -6.47 17.12
C ASN A 129 1.19 -5.27 17.50
N HIS A 130 -0.11 -5.49 17.50
CA HIS A 130 -1.24 -4.55 17.40
C HIS A 130 -1.31 -3.40 18.44
N SER A 131 -0.35 -3.26 19.35
CA SER A 131 -0.41 -2.27 20.43
C SER A 131 0.36 -1.01 20.08
N CYS A 132 -0.29 -0.11 19.33
CA CYS A 132 0.15 1.28 19.30
C CYS A 132 -0.21 1.95 20.64
N PRO A 133 0.74 2.56 21.35
CA PRO A 133 0.45 3.23 22.61
C PRO A 133 -0.39 4.49 22.34
N TYR A 134 -1.44 4.69 23.13
CA TYR A 134 -2.08 5.99 23.27
C TYR A 134 -1.79 6.52 24.68
N ARG A 135 -1.61 7.83 24.82
CA ARG A 135 -1.67 8.47 26.13
C ARG A 135 -3.09 8.31 26.67
N VAL A 136 -3.30 7.40 27.61
CA VAL A 136 -4.58 7.31 28.33
C VAL A 136 -4.47 8.18 29.58
N SER A 137 -5.11 9.35 29.55
CA SER A 137 -5.32 10.16 30.76
C SER A 137 -6.38 9.49 31.62
N LEU A 138 -5.99 8.92 32.77
CA LEU A 138 -6.92 8.33 33.73
C LEU A 138 -7.25 9.36 34.81
N TYR A 139 -8.52 9.71 34.95
CA TYR A 139 -9.02 10.48 36.08
C TYR A 139 -9.31 9.52 37.24
N LYS A 140 -8.61 9.66 38.36
CA LYS A 140 -8.96 8.99 39.61
C LYS A 140 -9.12 10.06 40.69
N SER A 141 -10.31 10.16 41.26
CA SER A 141 -10.58 11.02 42.44
C SER A 141 -10.24 12.51 42.23
N ASN A 142 -10.71 13.14 41.15
CA ASN A 142 -10.37 14.54 40.79
C ASN A 142 -8.88 14.86 40.59
N PHE A 143 -8.01 13.83 40.55
CA PHE A 143 -6.60 13.99 40.21
C PHE A 143 -6.32 13.38 38.83
N LEU A 144 -5.69 14.16 37.95
CA LEU A 144 -5.27 13.70 36.62
C LEU A 144 -4.02 12.83 36.77
N TYR A 145 -4.21 11.51 36.85
CA TYR A 145 -3.10 10.57 36.73
C TYR A 145 -2.87 10.26 35.24
N ILE A 146 -1.80 10.83 34.67
CA ILE A 146 -1.28 10.36 33.38
C ILE A 146 -0.62 9.01 33.64
N CYS A 147 -1.38 7.94 33.48
CA CYS A 147 -0.83 6.59 33.62
C CYS A 147 -0.15 6.21 32.31
N ASN A 148 1.19 6.19 32.32
CA ASN A 148 1.99 5.62 31.25
C ASN A 148 1.93 4.08 31.28
N ILE A 149 0.75 3.46 31.22
CA ILE A 149 0.67 2.08 30.73
C ILE A 149 0.78 2.16 29.21
N CYS A 150 2.00 2.41 28.79
CA CYS A 150 2.38 2.55 27.40
C CYS A 150 2.91 1.20 26.94
N MET A 151 2.09 0.45 26.21
CA MET A 151 2.60 -0.66 25.42
C MET A 151 3.30 -0.03 24.21
N PHE A 152 4.57 0.34 24.37
CA PHE A 152 5.38 0.92 23.32
C PHE A 152 5.74 -0.15 22.28
N LEU A 153 5.78 0.23 21.00
CA LEU A 153 6.44 -0.59 19.98
C LEU A 153 7.92 -0.67 20.35
N LYS A 154 8.35 -1.85 20.79
CA LYS A 154 9.75 -2.18 21.12
C LYS A 154 10.10 -3.51 20.51
N GLY A 155 11.38 -3.69 20.18
CA GLY A 155 11.92 -4.93 19.65
C GLY A 155 12.27 -4.85 18.17
N HIS A 156 12.45 -6.03 17.58
CA HIS A 156 12.89 -6.20 16.20
C HIS A 156 11.67 -6.17 15.27
N LEU A 157 11.56 -5.15 14.44
CA LEU A 157 10.57 -5.06 13.38
C LEU A 157 11.07 -5.79 12.13
N ILE A 158 10.19 -6.61 11.58
CA ILE A 158 10.44 -7.41 10.39
C ILE A 158 9.34 -7.12 9.40
N ALA A 159 9.71 -6.83 8.16
CA ALA A 159 8.82 -6.88 7.02
C ALA A 159 9.33 -7.91 6.01
N ARG A 160 8.58 -9.00 5.78
CA ARG A 160 8.94 -10.03 4.81
C ARG A 160 8.01 -10.04 3.62
N ASN A 161 8.55 -10.43 2.48
CA ASN A 161 7.79 -10.77 1.29
C ASN A 161 6.96 -9.62 0.67
N PHE A 162 7.36 -8.37 0.91
CA PHE A 162 6.69 -7.21 0.31
C PHE A 162 6.82 -7.26 -1.21
N ARG A 163 5.70 -7.10 -1.91
CA ARG A 163 5.60 -7.09 -3.37
C ARG A 163 4.57 -6.07 -3.82
N LEU A 164 4.74 -5.57 -5.03
CA LEU A 164 3.75 -4.73 -5.70
C LEU A 164 2.92 -5.62 -6.62
N ASP A 165 1.60 -5.56 -6.49
CA ASP A 165 0.64 -6.35 -7.29
C ASP A 165 -0.42 -5.40 -7.90
N GLU A 166 -1.16 -5.85 -8.93
CA GLU A 166 -2.23 -5.07 -9.59
C GLU A 166 -3.31 -4.56 -8.61
N VAL A 167 -3.53 -5.27 -7.50
CA VAL A 167 -4.49 -4.86 -6.47
C VAL A 167 -3.99 -3.66 -5.65
N SER A 168 -2.69 -3.37 -5.72
CA SER A 168 -2.02 -2.35 -4.90
C SER A 168 -2.05 -0.93 -5.47
N LEU A 169 -2.19 -0.81 -6.78
CA LEU A 169 -2.06 0.45 -7.50
C LEU A 169 -3.20 0.59 -8.52
N PRO A 170 -3.71 1.80 -8.75
CA PRO A 170 -4.65 2.04 -9.85
C PRO A 170 -3.97 1.71 -11.19
N ILE A 171 -4.75 1.66 -12.27
CA ILE A 171 -4.21 1.51 -13.63
C ILE A 171 -3.28 2.70 -13.89
N LEU A 172 -1.99 2.41 -14.02
CA LEU A 172 -0.91 3.37 -14.20
C LEU A 172 -0.29 3.12 -15.59
N PRO A 173 0.08 4.17 -16.35
CA PRO A 173 0.76 3.98 -17.64
C PRO A 173 2.10 3.25 -17.46
N ILE A 174 2.53 2.55 -18.51
CA ILE A 174 3.80 1.81 -18.57
C ILE A 174 4.96 2.80 -18.51
N GLN A 175 5.60 2.91 -17.34
CA GLN A 175 6.77 3.75 -17.13
C GLN A 175 7.45 3.38 -15.80
N ASP A 176 8.53 4.09 -15.49
CA ASP A 176 9.22 4.00 -14.20
C ASP A 176 8.52 4.90 -13.16
N TYR A 177 8.36 4.35 -11.96
CA TYR A 177 7.78 5.03 -10.82
C TYR A 177 8.68 4.94 -9.59
N LYS A 178 8.41 5.84 -8.66
CA LYS A 178 9.02 5.86 -7.34
C LYS A 178 7.92 6.12 -6.30
N ILE A 179 7.79 5.25 -5.30
CA ILE A 179 6.96 5.48 -4.13
C ILE A 179 7.85 5.84 -2.95
N ALA A 180 7.49 6.90 -2.24
CA ALA A 180 8.12 7.31 -1.00
C ALA A 180 7.17 7.10 0.17
N PHE A 181 7.56 6.23 1.11
CA PHE A 181 6.93 6.09 2.41
C PHE A 181 7.73 6.89 3.42
N ASN A 182 7.17 7.98 3.92
CA ASN A 182 7.81 8.83 4.92
C ASN A 182 7.13 8.64 6.28
N PHE A 183 7.92 8.32 7.30
CA PHE A 183 7.49 8.07 8.66
C PHE A 183 7.93 9.23 9.56
N SER A 184 6.97 9.82 10.27
CA SER A 184 7.18 10.95 11.16
C SER A 184 6.49 10.73 12.50
N GLY A 185 7.08 11.26 13.57
CA GLY A 185 6.46 11.32 14.89
C GLY A 185 5.43 12.45 14.98
N ALA A 186 4.39 12.29 15.81
CA ALA A 186 3.35 13.31 15.89
C ALA A 186 3.77 14.63 16.57
N LYS A 187 4.69 14.62 17.56
CA LYS A 187 5.11 15.84 18.30
C LYS A 187 6.50 15.73 18.98
N PRO A 188 7.43 16.67 18.69
CA PRO A 188 7.48 17.49 17.48
C PRO A 188 7.61 16.60 16.23
N GLY A 189 7.44 17.14 15.02
CA GLY A 189 7.45 16.40 13.75
C GLY A 189 8.81 15.77 13.41
N ILE A 190 9.26 14.83 14.23
CA ILE A 190 10.55 14.17 14.14
C ILE A 190 10.49 13.19 12.99
N HIS A 191 11.44 13.32 12.05
CA HIS A 191 11.60 12.37 10.98
C HIS A 191 12.14 11.05 11.55
N LEU A 192 11.34 10.00 11.46
CA LEU A 192 11.69 8.66 11.94
C LEU A 192 12.45 7.88 10.86
N GLY A 193 12.00 8.01 9.60
CA GLY A 193 12.64 7.36 8.48
C GLY A 193 11.84 7.50 7.19
N MET A 194 12.46 7.08 6.09
CA MET A 194 11.91 7.10 4.74
C MET A 194 12.28 5.80 4.02
N VAL A 195 11.32 5.21 3.33
CA VAL A 195 11.55 4.07 2.44
C VAL A 195 11.17 4.50 1.02
N LEU A 196 12.12 4.41 0.10
CA LEU A 196 11.93 4.70 -1.32
C LEU A 196 11.92 3.38 -2.10
N ILE A 197 10.87 3.16 -2.87
CA ILE A 197 10.71 1.98 -3.72
C ILE A 197 10.61 2.45 -5.16
N TYR A 198 11.57 2.04 -5.97
CA TYR A 198 11.59 2.30 -7.41
C TYR A 198 11.11 1.05 -8.12
N PHE A 199 10.08 1.18 -8.94
CA PHE A 199 9.50 0.07 -9.68
C PHE A 199 9.16 0.48 -11.10
N GLU A 200 9.14 -0.50 -11.98
CA GLU A 200 8.69 -0.35 -13.36
C GLU A 200 7.38 -1.12 -13.53
N ILE A 201 6.56 -0.62 -14.45
CA ILE A 201 5.37 -1.32 -14.93
C ILE A 201 5.70 -1.83 -16.33
N LEU A 202 5.48 -3.12 -16.57
CA LEU A 202 5.75 -3.77 -17.85
C LEU A 202 4.55 -4.62 -18.27
N GLU A 203 4.37 -4.77 -19.59
CA GLU A 203 3.38 -5.69 -20.15
C GLU A 203 3.82 -7.15 -20.01
N ASP A 204 2.90 -8.01 -19.57
CA ASP A 204 3.07 -9.46 -19.57
C ASP A 204 2.70 -10.04 -20.94
N TYR A 205 3.66 -9.98 -21.87
CA TYR A 205 3.52 -10.51 -23.23
C TYR A 205 3.12 -12.00 -23.27
N TYR A 206 3.51 -12.80 -22.27
CA TYR A 206 3.25 -14.24 -22.27
C TYR A 206 1.83 -14.59 -21.85
N LYS A 207 1.21 -13.78 -20.98
CA LYS A 207 -0.20 -13.96 -20.56
C LYS A 207 -1.15 -13.75 -21.74
N HIS A 208 -0.84 -12.81 -22.64
CA HIS A 208 -1.59 -12.61 -23.89
C HIS A 208 -1.41 -13.73 -24.92
N LYS A 209 -0.26 -14.44 -24.93
CA LYS A 209 -0.01 -15.55 -25.86
C LYS A 209 -0.81 -16.81 -25.52
N LYS A 210 -0.99 -17.12 -24.23
CA LYS A 210 -1.78 -18.29 -23.77
C LYS A 210 -3.27 -18.20 -24.13
N ASN A 211 -3.80 -16.99 -24.29
CA ASN A 211 -5.21 -16.76 -24.67
C ASN A 211 -5.43 -16.77 -26.19
N LYS A 212 -4.39 -16.90 -27.01
CA LYS A 212 -4.59 -17.18 -28.44
C LYS A 212 -4.91 -18.67 -28.57
N PRO A 213 -6.10 -19.08 -29.05
CA PRO A 213 -6.34 -20.47 -29.35
C PRO A 213 -5.24 -20.93 -30.30
N LEU A 214 -4.61 -22.07 -29.99
CA LEU A 214 -3.65 -22.71 -30.88
C LEU A 214 -4.31 -22.78 -32.27
N PRO A 215 -3.67 -22.27 -33.35
CA PRO A 215 -4.26 -22.39 -34.67
C PRO A 215 -4.52 -23.88 -34.90
N LYS A 216 -5.80 -24.23 -35.07
CA LYS A 216 -6.17 -25.59 -35.44
C LYS A 216 -5.39 -25.91 -36.71
N PRO A 217 -4.70 -27.06 -36.80
CA PRO A 217 -4.06 -27.43 -38.05
C PRO A 217 -5.12 -27.36 -39.15
N LEU A 218 -4.82 -26.63 -40.22
CA LEU A 218 -5.60 -26.66 -41.44
C LEU A 218 -5.50 -28.09 -41.97
N ASN A 219 -6.52 -28.90 -41.68
CA ASN A 219 -6.72 -30.16 -42.38
C ASN A 219 -7.04 -29.79 -43.82
N PHE A 220 -6.03 -29.85 -44.68
CA PHE A 220 -6.26 -30.05 -46.10
C PHE A 220 -6.36 -31.56 -46.32
N VAL A 221 -7.43 -31.94 -47.02
CA VAL A 221 -7.91 -33.29 -47.34
C VAL A 221 -8.89 -33.88 -46.32
#